data_AF-A0A9P3B6N9-F1
#
_entry.id   AF-A0A9P3B6N9-F1
#
_cell.length_a   1.000
_cell.length_b   1.000
_cell.length_c   1.000
_cell.angle_alpha   90.00
_cell.angle_beta   90.00
_cell.angle_gamma   90.00
#
_symmetry.space_group_name_H-M   'P 1'
#
loop_
_entity.id
_entity.type
_entity.pdbx_description
1 polymer ?
#
loop_
_entity_poly.entity_id
_entity_poly.type
_entity_poly.pdbx_seq_one_letter_code
_entity_poly.pdbx_strand_id
1 'polypeptide(L)'
;MLGKVVLEETYEHAGLAEESKETPICMSLLGTVSVSAMCAKSMSPGERLQLSNGHGIAYTVIFLTLSGIQNIADKTEAAKVATLTNNWIAEQIKEHQDRVGSFFLDVNS
;
A
#
# COMPACT_ATOMS: atom_id res chain seq x y z
N MET A 1 10.21 15.92 16.80
CA MET A 1 10.19 16.53 15.46
C MET A 1 8.81 16.33 14.84
N LEU A 2 8.13 17.41 14.47
CA LEU A 2 6.86 17.40 13.73
C LEU A 2 7.14 17.60 12.23
N GLY A 3 6.16 17.33 11.38
CA GLY A 3 6.31 17.52 9.94
C GLY A 3 7.04 16.39 9.22
N LYS A 4 7.09 15.18 9.82
CA LYS A 4 7.76 14.05 9.20
C LYS A 4 7.03 13.62 7.92
N VAL A 5 7.80 13.15 6.95
CA VAL A 5 7.30 12.53 5.72
C VAL A 5 7.73 11.08 5.73
N VAL A 6 6.79 10.18 5.45
CA VAL A 6 7.04 8.74 5.32
C VAL A 6 6.74 8.34 3.87
N LEU A 7 7.62 7.54 3.28
CA LEU A 7 7.55 7.21 1.85
C LEU A 7 7.36 5.71 1.57
N GLU A 8 7.49 4.85 2.57
CA GLU A 8 7.43 3.39 2.36
C GLU A 8 6.34 2.78 3.24
N GLU A 9 5.09 3.03 2.87
CA GLU A 9 3.92 2.48 3.54
C GLU A 9 3.04 1.71 2.55
N THR A 10 2.65 0.49 2.89
CA THR A 10 1.93 -0.38 1.94
C THR A 10 0.41 -0.27 2.06
N TYR A 11 -0.30 -0.56 0.97
CA TYR A 11 -1.73 -0.83 0.95
C TYR A 11 -2.04 -2.10 0.14
N GLU A 12 -3.22 -2.66 0.35
CA GLU A 12 -3.75 -3.77 -0.44
C GLU A 12 -5.19 -3.46 -0.84
N HIS A 13 -5.65 -4.04 -1.95
CA HIS A 13 -7.07 -3.99 -2.32
C HIS A 13 -7.93 -4.63 -1.24
N ALA A 14 -9.07 -4.01 -0.94
CA ALA A 14 -10.01 -4.53 0.04
C ALA A 14 -10.45 -5.96 -0.35
N GLY A 15 -10.19 -6.93 0.54
CA GLY A 15 -10.58 -8.34 0.36
C GLY A 15 -9.48 -9.32 -0.07
N LEU A 16 -8.25 -8.85 -0.35
CA LEU A 16 -7.12 -9.72 -0.70
C LEU A 16 -6.19 -10.07 0.48
N ALA A 17 -6.48 -9.53 1.66
CA ALA A 17 -5.66 -9.68 2.88
C ALA A 17 -5.41 -11.15 3.31
N GLU A 18 -6.29 -12.09 2.96
CA GLU A 18 -6.08 -13.52 3.23
C GLU A 18 -5.12 -14.17 2.22
N GLU A 19 -5.11 -13.74 0.96
CA GLU A 19 -4.21 -14.24 -0.09
C GLU A 19 -2.77 -13.76 0.13
N SER A 20 -2.61 -12.54 0.64
CA SER A 20 -1.33 -11.91 0.99
C SER A 20 -0.52 -12.70 2.02
N LYS A 21 -1.19 -13.39 2.96
CA LYS A 21 -0.55 -14.19 4.04
C LYS A 21 0.24 -15.38 3.52
N GLU A 22 -0.20 -15.94 2.39
CA GLU A 22 0.42 -17.11 1.76
C GLU A 22 1.58 -16.73 0.84
N THR A 23 1.83 -15.44 0.60
CA THR A 23 2.90 -15.00 -0.30
C THR A 23 4.28 -15.33 0.27
N PRO A 24 5.24 -15.82 -0.54
CA PRO A 24 6.58 -16.17 -0.10
C PRO A 24 7.34 -15.04 0.61
N ILE A 25 6.98 -13.79 0.31
CA ILE A 25 7.60 -12.60 0.90
C ILE A 25 7.01 -12.31 2.29
N CYS A 26 5.70 -12.50 2.50
CA CYS A 26 5.11 -12.44 3.85
C CYS A 26 5.66 -13.59 4.74
N MET A 27 5.94 -14.75 4.14
CA MET A 27 6.55 -15.92 4.80
C MET A 27 8.07 -15.82 5.03
N SER A 28 8.82 -14.97 4.31
CA SER A 28 10.29 -14.84 4.52
C SER A 28 10.66 -13.85 5.63
N LEU A 29 9.72 -13.00 6.05
CA LEU A 29 9.86 -12.02 7.14
C LEU A 29 9.57 -12.64 8.54
N LEU A 30 9.37 -13.97 8.63
CA LEU A 30 8.99 -14.77 9.80
C LEU A 30 10.08 -14.88 10.90
N GLY A 31 10.66 -13.75 11.32
CA GLY A 31 11.67 -13.70 12.38
C GLY A 31 11.09 -13.34 13.76
N THR A 32 10.35 -12.24 13.89
CA THR A 32 10.04 -11.68 15.23
C THR A 32 8.81 -10.78 15.33
N VAL A 33 8.15 -10.44 14.23
CA VAL A 33 6.92 -9.63 14.24
C VAL A 33 5.87 -10.38 13.42
N SER A 34 4.61 -10.41 13.86
CA SER A 34 3.53 -11.07 13.11
C SER A 34 3.35 -10.35 11.78
N VAL A 35 4.07 -10.79 10.75
CA VAL A 35 4.04 -10.25 9.40
C VAL A 35 2.63 -10.37 8.84
N SER A 36 1.86 -11.38 9.26
CA SER A 36 0.42 -11.48 9.01
C SER A 36 -0.36 -10.23 9.45
N ALA A 37 0.03 -9.55 10.54
CA ALA A 37 -0.58 -8.28 10.95
C ALA A 37 -0.07 -7.06 10.17
N MET A 38 1.09 -7.17 9.51
CA MET A 38 1.64 -6.14 8.61
C MET A 38 1.09 -6.27 7.18
N CYS A 39 1.04 -7.50 6.65
CA CYS A 39 0.44 -7.85 5.36
C CYS A 39 -1.08 -7.67 5.39
N ALA A 40 -1.78 -8.08 6.46
CA ALA A 40 -3.24 -8.09 6.50
C ALA A 40 -3.90 -6.79 6.97
N LYS A 41 -3.13 -5.77 7.39
CA LYS A 41 -3.75 -4.48 7.73
C LYS A 41 -3.89 -3.64 6.48
N SER A 42 -4.95 -3.92 5.72
CA SER A 42 -5.67 -2.89 4.98
C SER A 42 -6.21 -1.86 5.99
N MET A 43 -5.34 -1.03 6.57
CA MET A 43 -5.78 0.07 7.42
C MET A 43 -6.59 1.02 6.57
N SER A 44 -7.76 1.38 7.08
CA SER A 44 -8.55 2.44 6.46
C SER A 44 -7.71 3.74 6.44
N PRO A 45 -7.89 4.62 5.44
CA PRO A 45 -7.22 5.92 5.42
C PRO A 45 -7.37 6.70 6.74
N GLY A 46 -8.50 6.57 7.43
CA GLY A 46 -8.78 7.21 8.72
C GLY A 46 -7.91 6.72 9.88
N GLU A 47 -7.75 5.40 10.05
CA GLU A 47 -6.89 4.83 11.11
C GLU A 47 -5.42 5.22 10.92
N ARG A 48 -4.96 5.18 9.66
CA ARG A 48 -3.60 5.60 9.29
C ARG A 48 -3.39 7.08 9.61
N LEU A 49 -4.35 7.93 9.27
CA LEU A 49 -4.27 9.36 9.54
C LEU A 49 -4.21 9.66 11.05
N GLN A 50 -4.98 8.92 11.87
CA GLN A 50 -4.95 9.07 13.32
C GLN A 50 -3.58 8.72 13.91
N LEU A 51 -2.98 7.62 13.48
CA LEU A 51 -1.62 7.22 13.89
C LEU A 51 -0.56 8.23 13.43
N SER A 52 -0.65 8.71 12.18
CA SER A 52 0.25 9.72 11.64
C SER A 52 0.19 11.02 12.43
N ASN A 53 -1.02 11.47 12.80
CA ASN A 53 -1.22 12.65 13.66
C ASN A 53 -0.56 12.46 15.03
N GLY A 54 -0.78 11.32 15.69
CA GLY A 54 -0.22 11.02 17.02
C GLY A 54 1.31 10.98 17.05
N HIS A 55 1.95 10.65 15.92
CA HIS A 55 3.41 10.57 15.82
C HIS A 55 4.04 11.78 15.12
N GLY A 56 3.29 12.82 14.76
CA GLY A 56 3.83 14.00 14.10
C GLY A 56 4.30 13.77 12.66
N ILE A 57 3.65 12.85 11.95
CA ILE A 57 3.79 12.62 10.51
C ILE A 57 2.80 13.53 9.79
N ALA A 58 3.35 14.47 9.01
CA ALA A 58 2.55 15.39 8.22
C ALA A 58 2.10 14.78 6.91
N TYR A 59 2.93 13.92 6.30
CA TYR A 59 2.63 13.34 4.99
C TYR A 59 3.06 11.89 4.87
N THR A 60 2.27 11.08 4.16
CA THR A 60 2.56 9.67 3.92
C THR A 60 2.36 9.35 2.46
N VAL A 61 3.38 8.78 1.80
CA VAL A 61 3.25 8.21 0.46
C VAL A 61 3.10 6.71 0.60
N ILE A 62 2.02 6.17 0.02
CA ILE A 62 1.69 4.74 0.08
C ILE A 62 1.94 4.05 -1.27
N PHE A 63 2.12 2.72 -1.25
CA PHE A 63 2.29 1.91 -2.46
C PHE A 63 1.61 0.55 -2.33
N LEU A 64 1.31 -0.09 -3.46
CA LEU A 64 0.68 -1.40 -3.47
C LEU A 64 1.64 -2.44 -2.86
N THR A 65 1.13 -3.25 -1.94
CA THR A 65 1.86 -4.35 -1.31
C THR A 65 2.33 -5.39 -2.32
N LEU A 66 3.24 -6.23 -1.85
CA LEU A 66 4.16 -7.08 -2.60
C LEU A 66 3.51 -7.93 -3.71
N SER A 67 4.33 -8.26 -4.72
CA SER A 67 4.00 -8.91 -6.02
C SER A 67 3.26 -8.01 -7.01
N GLY A 68 2.31 -7.19 -6.55
CA GLY A 68 1.58 -6.20 -7.36
C GLY A 68 1.37 -6.59 -8.83
N ILE A 69 1.83 -5.73 -9.74
CA ILE A 69 1.85 -6.02 -11.19
C ILE A 69 3.07 -6.82 -11.65
N GLN A 70 4.07 -7.02 -10.78
CA GLN A 70 5.36 -7.66 -11.10
C GLN A 70 5.21 -9.16 -11.34
N ASN A 71 4.16 -9.78 -10.80
CA ASN A 71 3.85 -11.20 -11.01
C ASN A 71 2.95 -11.45 -12.24
N ILE A 72 2.54 -10.41 -12.96
CA ILE A 72 1.70 -10.54 -14.15
C ILE A 72 2.60 -10.61 -15.38
N ALA A 73 2.73 -11.81 -15.95
CA ALA A 73 3.61 -12.04 -17.11
C ALA A 73 3.12 -11.33 -18.39
N ASP A 74 1.80 -11.21 -18.58
CA ASP A 74 1.22 -10.50 -19.71
C ASP A 74 1.25 -8.99 -19.48
N LYS A 75 1.98 -8.26 -20.32
CA LYS A 75 2.15 -6.80 -20.16
C LYS A 75 0.84 -6.03 -20.31
N THR A 76 -0.09 -6.50 -21.14
CA THR A 76 -1.37 -5.82 -21.35
C THR A 76 -2.26 -5.95 -20.12
N GLU A 77 -2.30 -7.15 -19.53
CA GLU A 77 -3.02 -7.37 -18.27
C GLU A 77 -2.35 -6.63 -17.11
N ALA A 78 -1.01 -6.61 -17.04
CA ALA A 78 -0.28 -5.83 -16.04
C ALA A 78 -0.63 -4.34 -16.11
N ALA A 79 -0.73 -3.77 -17.33
CA ALA A 79 -1.04 -2.35 -17.54
C ALA A 79 -2.48 -2.02 -17.15
N LYS A 80 -3.41 -2.94 -17.43
CA LYS A 80 -4.80 -2.83 -17.00
C LYS A 80 -4.92 -2.86 -15.48
N VAL A 81 -4.26 -3.79 -14.81
CA VAL A 81 -4.26 -3.89 -13.34
C VAL A 81 -3.60 -2.66 -12.70
N ALA A 82 -2.49 -2.17 -13.27
CA ALA A 82 -1.85 -0.92 -12.85
C ALA A 82 -2.84 0.26 -12.92
N THR A 83 -3.50 0.44 -14.06
CA THR A 83 -4.47 1.52 -14.27
C THR A 83 -5.64 1.44 -13.29
N LEU A 84 -6.23 0.25 -13.12
CA LEU A 84 -7.33 0.04 -12.18
C LEU A 84 -6.90 0.33 -10.74
N THR A 85 -5.69 -0.08 -10.36
CA THR A 85 -5.17 0.15 -9.01
C THR A 85 -4.87 1.62 -8.77
N ASN A 86 -4.24 2.31 -9.72
CA ASN A 86 -3.95 3.74 -9.63
C ASN A 86 -5.25 4.56 -9.51
N ASN A 87 -6.29 4.23 -10.27
CA ASN A 87 -7.59 4.88 -10.17
C ASN A 87 -8.26 4.60 -8.82
N TRP A 88 -8.23 3.34 -8.37
CA TRP A 88 -8.81 2.96 -7.09
C TRP A 88 -8.15 3.72 -5.93
N ILE A 89 -6.82 3.79 -5.89
CA ILE A 89 -6.14 4.47 -4.79
C ILE A 89 -6.33 5.99 -4.84
N ALA A 90 -6.39 6.58 -6.04
CA ALA A 90 -6.73 7.99 -6.20
C ALA A 90 -8.10 8.32 -5.59
N GLU A 91 -9.09 7.44 -5.77
CA GLU A 91 -10.41 7.59 -5.13
C GLU A 91 -10.35 7.42 -3.60
N GLN A 92 -9.51 6.52 -3.08
CA GLN A 92 -9.37 6.32 -1.62
C GLN A 92 -8.75 7.53 -0.91
N ILE A 93 -7.84 8.26 -1.56
CA ILE A 93 -7.07 9.34 -0.94
C ILE A 93 -7.58 10.75 -1.30
N LYS A 94 -8.62 10.87 -2.15
CA LYS A 94 -9.08 12.17 -2.68
C LYS A 94 -9.47 13.20 -1.61
N GLU A 95 -9.97 12.74 -0.46
CA GLU A 95 -10.36 13.61 0.66
C GLU A 95 -9.19 13.95 1.60
N HIS A 96 -8.00 13.38 1.35
CA HIS A 96 -6.83 13.47 2.22
C HIS A 96 -5.55 13.81 1.43
N GLN A 97 -5.66 14.44 0.27
CA GLN A 97 -4.53 14.74 -0.63
C GLN A 97 -3.46 15.64 0.01
N ASP A 98 -3.83 16.41 1.04
CA ASP A 98 -2.91 17.21 1.85
C ASP A 98 -2.06 16.38 2.82
N ARG A 99 -2.43 15.12 3.06
CA ARG A 99 -1.80 14.21 4.05
C ARG A 99 -1.28 12.91 3.44
N VAL A 100 -1.87 12.45 2.34
CA VAL A 100 -1.58 11.14 1.75
C VAL A 100 -1.41 11.27 0.24
N GLY A 101 -0.34 10.68 -0.28
CA GLY A 101 -0.08 10.47 -1.70
C GLY A 101 0.15 8.99 -2.00
N SER A 102 0.19 8.59 -3.27
CA SER A 102 0.53 7.22 -3.67
C SER A 102 1.63 7.22 -4.72
N PHE A 103 2.53 6.22 -4.67
CA PHE A 103 3.36 5.90 -5.81
C PHE A 103 2.51 5.31 -6.94
N PHE A 104 2.88 5.66 -8.16
CA PHE A 104 2.20 5.22 -9.37
C PHE A 104 2.76 3.87 -9.81
N LEU A 105 1.87 2.94 -10.18
CA LEU A 105 2.26 1.69 -10.81
C LEU A 105 2.37 1.89 -12.32
N ASP A 106 3.53 1.61 -12.90
CA ASP A 106 3.76 1.61 -14.34
C ASP A 106 4.47 0.30 -14.75
N VAL A 107 4.11 -0.20 -15.93
CA VAL A 107 4.63 -1.45 -16.52
C VAL A 107 5.94 -1.20 -17.28
N ASN A 108 6.27 0.06 -17.56
CA ASN A 108 7.47 0.45 -18.30
C ASN A 108 8.63 0.91 -17.39
N SER A 109 8.48 0.77 -16.07
CA SER A 109 9.49 1.15 -15.07
C SER A 109 10.69 0.20 -15.01
#